data_AF-A0A918LU84-F1
#
_entry.id   AF-A0A918LU84-F1
#
_cell.length_a   1.000
_cell.length_b   1.000
_cell.length_c   1.000
_cell.angle_alpha   90.00
_cell.angle_beta   90.00
_cell.angle_gamma   90.00
#
_symmetry.space_group_name_H-M   'P 1'
#
loop_
_entity.id
_entity.type
_entity.pdbx_description
1 polymer ?
#
loop_
_entity_poly.entity_id
_entity_poly.type
_entity_poly.pdbx_seq_one_letter_code
_entity_poly.pdbx_strand_id
1 'polypeptide(L)'
;MTHRDPPGILAPHIPADAYHRAQATGQPIVMVVNDTGIPWRRCLYPLAIAGAVVIGGWGLVAALAWLLDIAAHTATVIAGAAGPIGVGGITLKLTRSKG
;
A
#
# COMPACT_ATOMS: atom_id res chain seq x y z
N MET A 1 -11.71 15.78 -47.71
CA MET A 1 -12.69 15.40 -46.67
C MET A 1 -11.90 14.88 -45.48
N THR A 2 -11.93 15.58 -44.35
CA THR A 2 -11.14 15.23 -43.16
C THR A 2 -11.95 14.22 -42.34
N HIS A 3 -11.58 12.94 -42.43
CA HIS A 3 -12.15 11.89 -41.58
C HIS A 3 -11.72 12.15 -40.13
N ARG A 4 -12.68 12.20 -39.21
CA ARG A 4 -12.43 12.39 -37.78
C ARG A 4 -12.70 11.05 -37.12
N ASP A 5 -11.66 10.43 -36.54
CA ASP A 5 -11.80 9.12 -35.94
C ASP A 5 -12.80 9.18 -34.76
N PRO A 6 -13.78 8.25 -34.70
CA PRO A 6 -14.74 8.19 -33.61
C PRO A 6 -14.04 7.83 -32.29
N PRO A 7 -14.48 8.41 -31.15
CA PRO A 7 -13.87 8.12 -29.86
C PRO A 7 -14.22 6.69 -29.41
N GLY A 8 -13.22 5.81 -29.38
CA GLY A 8 -13.36 4.42 -28.93
C GLY A 8 -12.12 3.58 -29.27
N ILE A 9 -12.06 2.35 -28.75
CA ILE A 9 -11.13 1.33 -29.26
C ILE A 9 -11.57 1.01 -30.69
N LEU A 10 -10.93 1.65 -31.65
CA LEU A 10 -11.04 1.23 -33.04
C LEU A 10 -10.32 -0.12 -33.16
N ALA A 11 -11.02 -1.10 -33.74
CA ALA A 11 -10.33 -2.26 -34.29
C ALA A 11 -9.23 -1.75 -35.23
N PRO A 12 -8.00 -2.29 -35.16
CA PRO A 12 -6.89 -1.77 -35.95
C PRO A 12 -7.27 -1.59 -37.43
N HIS A 13 -7.05 -0.37 -37.92
CA HIS A 13 -7.49 0.02 -39.25
C HIS A 13 -6.77 -0.84 -40.30
N ILE A 14 -7.55 -1.52 -41.13
CA ILE A 14 -7.02 -2.21 -42.30
C ILE A 14 -7.19 -1.25 -43.48
N PRO A 15 -6.11 -0.84 -44.17
CA PRO A 15 -6.23 0.00 -45.35
C PRO A 15 -7.12 -0.67 -46.41
N ALA A 16 -8.04 0.08 -47.02
CA ALA A 16 -8.97 -0.46 -48.01
C ALA A 16 -8.24 -1.17 -49.16
N ASP A 17 -7.11 -0.62 -49.60
CA ASP A 17 -6.29 -1.19 -50.67
C ASP A 17 -5.70 -2.56 -50.30
N ALA A 18 -5.32 -2.74 -49.04
CA ALA A 18 -4.81 -4.01 -48.52
C ALA A 18 -5.92 -5.05 -48.47
N TYR A 19 -7.13 -4.65 -48.07
CA TYR A 19 -8.32 -5.50 -48.06
C TYR A 19 -8.72 -5.93 -49.48
N HIS A 20 -8.84 -4.99 -50.41
CA HIS A 20 -9.22 -5.28 -51.80
C HIS A 20 -8.19 -6.16 -52.52
N ARG A 21 -6.89 -5.93 -52.29
CA ARG A 21 -5.83 -6.79 -52.83
C ARG A 21 -5.93 -8.21 -52.27
N ALA A 22 -6.09 -8.36 -50.96
CA ALA A 22 -6.22 -9.67 -50.31
C ALA A 22 -7.46 -10.42 -50.82
N GLN A 23 -8.59 -9.72 -51.00
CA GLN A 23 -9.82 -10.28 -51.55
C GLN A 23 -9.65 -10.76 -53.01
N ALA A 24 -8.94 -9.99 -53.84
CA ALA A 24 -8.71 -10.32 -55.25
C ALA A 24 -7.70 -11.47 -55.46
N THR A 25 -6.73 -11.61 -54.54
CA THR A 25 -5.63 -12.58 -54.67
C THR A 25 -5.78 -13.82 -53.79
N GLY A 26 -6.78 -13.84 -52.90
CA GLY A 26 -6.95 -14.89 -51.89
C GLY A 26 -5.83 -14.92 -50.84
N GLN A 27 -4.99 -13.88 -50.75
CA GLN A 27 -3.91 -13.82 -49.78
C GLN A 27 -4.42 -13.48 -48.38
N PRO A 28 -3.87 -14.08 -47.31
CA PRO A 28 -4.29 -13.82 -45.94
C PRO A 28 -3.83 -12.43 -45.45
N ILE A 29 -4.66 -11.78 -44.64
CA ILE A 29 -4.32 -10.52 -43.95
C ILE A 29 -3.84 -10.86 -42.54
N VAL A 30 -2.59 -10.51 -42.21
CA VAL A 30 -2.02 -10.70 -40.88
C VAL A 30 -2.13 -9.40 -40.09
N MET A 31 -2.78 -9.46 -38.93
CA MET A 31 -3.00 -8.33 -38.05
C MET A 31 -2.04 -8.39 -36.87
N VAL A 32 -1.08 -7.47 -36.82
CA VAL A 32 -0.14 -7.37 -35.70
C VAL A 32 -0.66 -6.32 -34.74
N VAL A 33 -1.11 -6.75 -33.57
CA VAL A 33 -1.48 -5.86 -32.47
C VAL A 33 -0.24 -5.66 -31.60
N ASN A 34 0.36 -4.48 -31.69
CA ASN A 34 1.43 -4.08 -30.79
C ASN A 34 0.81 -3.50 -29.53
N ASP A 35 0.93 -4.21 -28.40
CA ASP A 35 0.53 -3.67 -27.11
C ASP A 35 1.59 -2.68 -26.63
N THR A 36 1.20 -1.47 -26.26
CA THR A 36 2.12 -0.41 -25.80
C THR A 36 2.49 -0.61 -24.33
N GLY A 37 2.97 -1.80 -23.96
CA GLY A 37 3.47 -2.13 -22.63
C GLY A 37 2.50 -1.89 -21.46
N ILE A 38 2.95 -2.27 -20.25
CA ILE A 38 2.19 -2.00 -19.03
C ILE A 38 2.40 -0.53 -18.64
N PRO A 39 1.34 0.29 -18.52
CA PRO A 39 1.49 1.68 -18.11
C PRO A 39 1.95 1.75 -16.66
N TRP A 40 3.25 1.99 -16.44
CA TRP A 40 3.91 1.98 -15.13
C TRP A 40 3.22 2.87 -14.09
N ARG A 41 2.58 3.98 -14.53
CA ARG A 41 1.74 4.83 -13.67
C ARG A 41 0.66 4.05 -12.92
N ARG A 42 0.06 3.01 -13.50
CA ARG A 42 -0.97 2.20 -12.83
C ARG A 42 -0.39 1.34 -11.70
N CYS A 43 0.87 0.92 -11.81
CA CYS A 43 1.54 0.12 -10.78
C CYS A 43 2.15 0.97 -9.65
N LEU A 44 2.53 2.21 -9.95
CA LEU A 44 3.13 3.12 -8.96
C LEU A 44 2.17 3.52 -7.83
N TYR A 45 0.89 3.76 -8.14
CA TYR A 45 -0.11 4.13 -7.13
C TYR A 45 -0.30 3.07 -6.03
N PRO A 46 -0.60 1.79 -6.34
CA PRO A 46 -0.78 0.78 -5.29
C PRO A 46 0.52 0.51 -4.52
N LEU A 47 1.68 0.59 -5.18
CA LEU A 47 2.98 0.43 -4.53
C LEU A 47 3.24 1.56 -3.52
N ALA A 48 2.94 2.81 -3.89
CA ALA A 48 3.08 3.96 -3.00
C ALA A 48 2.15 3.85 -1.78
N ILE A 49 0.90 3.41 -1.98
CA ILE A 49 -0.07 3.21 -0.89
C ILE A 49 0.43 2.11 0.05
N ALA A 50 0.81 0.95 -0.50
CA ALA A 50 1.34 -0.16 0.29
C ALA A 50 2.59 0.25 1.09
N GLY A 51 3.53 0.96 0.45
CA GLY A 51 4.72 1.48 1.12
C GLY A 51 4.39 2.45 2.25
N ALA A 52 3.47 3.39 2.03
CA ALA A 52 3.05 4.36 3.04
C ALA A 52 2.39 3.66 4.25
N VAL A 53 1.55 2.65 4.03
CA VAL A 53 0.91 1.88 5.10
C VAL A 53 1.93 1.10 5.93
N VAL A 54 2.91 0.45 5.29
CA VAL A 54 3.95 -0.31 6.00
C VAL A 54 4.81 0.62 6.85
N ILE A 55 5.28 1.73 6.26
CA ILE A 55 6.13 2.69 6.98
C ILE A 55 5.34 3.34 8.13
N GLY A 56 4.10 3.78 7.87
CA GLY A 56 3.24 4.37 8.88
C GLY A 56 2.89 3.40 10.01
N GLY A 57 2.58 2.14 9.67
CA GLY A 57 2.26 1.10 10.63
C GLY A 57 3.44 0.79 11.56
N TRP A 58 4.64 0.58 11.00
CA TRP A 58 5.84 0.38 11.80
C TRP A 58 6.23 1.62 12.62
N GLY A 59 6.06 2.82 12.06
CA GLY A 59 6.29 4.06 12.79
C GLY A 59 5.37 4.20 14.01
N LEU A 60 4.10 3.82 13.88
CA LEU A 60 3.13 3.85 14.98
C LEU A 60 3.46 2.81 16.06
N VAL A 61 3.85 1.60 15.66
CA VAL A 61 4.31 0.56 16.61
C VAL A 61 5.57 1.02 17.35
N ALA A 62 6.54 1.60 16.65
CA ALA A 62 7.77 2.12 17.25
C ALA A 62 7.47 3.28 18.23
N ALA A 63 6.61 4.21 17.84
CA ALA A 63 6.19 5.32 18.72
C ALA A 63 5.48 4.82 19.98
N LEU A 64 4.59 3.82 19.84
CA LEU A 64 3.91 3.21 20.97
C LEU A 64 4.91 2.51 21.91
N ALA A 65 5.82 1.71 21.35
CA ALA A 65 6.86 1.04 22.13
C ALA A 65 7.74 2.03 22.89
N TRP A 66 8.15 3.12 22.24
CA TRP A 66 8.95 4.17 22.85
C TRP A 66 8.22 4.88 23.98
N LEU A 67 6.94 5.19 23.80
CA LEU A 67 6.12 5.80 24.85
C LEU A 67 5.97 4.88 26.07
N LEU A 68 5.74 3.58 25.82
CA LEU A 68 5.65 2.57 26.88
C LEU A 68 6.98 2.37 27.60
N ASP A 69 8.10 2.39 26.89
CA ASP A 69 9.44 2.28 27.48
C ASP A 69 9.73 3.46 28.42
N ILE A 70 9.44 4.69 27.99
CA ILE A 70 9.56 5.88 28.85
C ILE A 70 8.65 5.79 30.08
N ALA A 71 7.40 5.36 29.89
CA ALA A 71 6.45 5.21 30.99
C ALA A 71 6.92 4.15 32.01
N ALA A 72 7.40 3.01 31.52
CA ALA A 72 7.94 1.94 32.34
C ALA A 72 9.20 2.40 33.09
N HIS A 73 10.13 3.07 32.40
CA HIS A 73 11.35 3.60 33.00
C HIS A 73 11.04 4.62 34.09
N THR A 74 10.05 5.49 33.87
CA THR A 74 9.62 6.47 34.87
C THR A 74 8.97 5.77 36.07
N ALA A 75 8.12 4.76 35.83
CA ALA A 75 7.49 3.99 36.88
C ALA A 75 8.50 3.21 37.73
N THR A 76 9.53 2.62 37.12
CA THR A 76 10.60 1.92 37.86
C THR A 76 11.49 2.88 38.65
N VAL A 77 11.80 4.06 38.12
CA VAL A 77 12.51 5.12 38.86
C VAL A 77 11.69 5.57 40.07
N ILE A 78 10.38 5.79 39.91
CA ILE A 78 9.50 6.18 41.02
C ILE A 78 9.40 5.05 42.05
N ALA A 79 9.21 3.81 41.63
CA ALA A 79 9.16 2.66 42.55
C ALA A 79 10.50 2.42 43.28
N GLY A 80 11.63 2.64 42.60
CA GLY A 80 12.97 2.52 43.18
C GLY A 80 13.31 3.67 44.14
N ALA A 81 12.85 4.90 43.85
CA ALA A 81 13.05 6.06 44.70
C ALA A 81 12.10 6.11 45.90
N ALA A 82 10.90 5.54 45.79
CA ALA A 82 9.87 5.64 46.81
C ALA A 82 9.76 4.38 47.71
N GLY A 83 10.34 3.23 47.31
CA GLY A 83 9.98 1.92 47.87
C GLY A 83 8.58 1.48 47.39
N PRO A 84 8.01 0.36 47.87
CA PRO A 84 6.71 -0.15 47.40
C PRO A 84 5.58 0.82 47.79
N ILE A 85 5.37 1.86 46.99
CA ILE A 85 4.45 2.94 47.25
C ILE A 85 3.30 2.84 46.25
N GLY A 86 2.17 2.38 46.76
CA GLY A 86 0.89 2.50 46.07
C GLY A 86 0.56 3.97 45.85
N VAL A 87 0.20 4.31 44.62
CA VAL A 87 -0.26 5.65 44.25
C VAL A 87 -1.78 5.65 44.24
N GLY A 88 -2.40 6.49 45.08
CA GLY A 88 -3.85 6.71 45.10
C GLY A 88 -4.64 6.01 46.22
N GLY A 89 -4.02 5.67 47.35
CA GLY A 89 -4.73 5.11 48.52
C GLY A 89 -5.18 3.64 48.38
N ILE A 90 -4.96 3.02 47.21
CA ILE A 90 -5.15 1.58 47.00
C ILE A 90 -3.81 0.88 47.26
N THR A 91 -3.44 0.80 48.53
CA THR A 91 -2.31 -0.04 48.95
C THR A 91 -2.74 -1.50 48.82
N LEU A 92 -2.32 -2.19 47.76
CA LEU A 92 -2.36 -3.65 47.70
C LEU A 92 -1.43 -4.19 48.80
N LYS A 93 -1.96 -4.34 50.02
CA LYS A 93 -1.34 -5.07 51.11
C LYS A 93 -1.33 -6.56 50.76
N LEU A 94 -0.32 -6.98 50.01
CA LEU A 94 -0.03 -8.39 49.73
C LEU A 94 1.01 -9.00 50.70
N THR A 95 1.10 -8.50 51.94
CA THR A 95 1.84 -9.18 53.01
C THR A 95 0.95 -9.36 54.23
N ARG A 96 0.11 -10.41 54.22
CA ARG A 96 -0.53 -10.92 55.44
C ARG A 96 0.52 -11.70 56.23
N SER A 97 1.07 -11.11 57.28
CA SER A 97 1.88 -11.86 58.26
C SER A 97 0.93 -12.69 59.13
N LYS A 98 1.19 -13.99 59.21
CA LYS A 98 0.54 -14.90 60.15
C LYS A 98 1.19 -14.66 61.53
N GLY A 99 0.38 -14.22 62.48
CA GLY A 99 0.69 -14.05 63.89
C GLY A 99 -0.62 -14.11 64.65
#